data_AF-A0A2E7DMZ4-F1
#
_entry.id   AF-A0A2E7DMZ4-F1
#
_cell.length_a   1.000
_cell.length_b   1.000
_cell.length_c   1.000
_cell.angle_alpha   90.00
_cell.angle_beta   90.00
_cell.angle_gamma   90.00
#
_symmetry.space_group_name_H-M   'P 1'
#
loop_
_entity.id
_entity.type
_entity.pdbx_description
1 polymer ?
#
loop_
_entity_poly.entity_id
_entity_poly.type
_entity_poly.pdbx_seq_one_letter_code
_entity_poly.pdbx_strand_id
1 'polypeptide(L)'
;MKYVRLRRNIIKNGKLRKSKRRRRRKLDPARLREWSLAVRGRDMYRCKACRSSKKIHAHHLVSKYYVPRYAFLLENGISLCKSCHLGSKGVHGKGTPKNGFIKELRAIYYSRSIKKALLFMADKV
;
A
#
# COMPACT_ATOMS: atom_id res chain seq x y z
N MET A 1 16.74 -19.32 -17.09
CA MET A 1 15.86 -18.23 -17.57
C MET A 1 16.38 -16.88 -17.09
N LYS A 2 16.96 -16.07 -18.00
CA LYS A 2 17.55 -14.76 -17.69
C LYS A 2 16.45 -13.68 -17.71
N TYR A 3 16.16 -13.07 -16.57
CA TYR A 3 15.20 -11.95 -16.50
C TYR A 3 15.79 -10.71 -17.17
N VAL A 4 15.20 -10.31 -18.31
CA VAL A 4 15.54 -9.07 -19.02
C VAL A 4 15.04 -7.89 -18.18
N ARG A 5 15.95 -7.16 -17.54
CA ARG A 5 15.68 -5.81 -17.02
C ARG A 5 15.39 -4.90 -18.22
N LEU A 6 14.12 -4.62 -18.51
CA LEU A 6 13.74 -3.51 -19.37
C LEU A 6 14.11 -2.18 -18.67
N ARG A 7 15.39 -1.80 -18.75
CA ARG A 7 15.85 -0.44 -18.45
C ARG A 7 15.36 0.45 -19.59
N ARG A 8 14.14 0.99 -19.46
CA ARG A 8 13.65 2.04 -20.36
C ARG A 8 14.61 3.23 -20.29
N ASN A 9 15.26 3.55 -21.42
CA ASN A 9 16.23 4.63 -21.66
C ASN A 9 16.05 5.87 -20.76
N ILE A 10 16.96 6.04 -19.80
CA ILE A 10 16.97 7.10 -18.77
C ILE A 10 17.86 8.31 -19.19
N ILE A 11 18.71 8.13 -20.19
CA ILE A 11 19.77 9.09 -20.55
C ILE A 11 19.46 9.72 -21.91
N LYS A 12 19.39 11.06 -21.98
CA LYS A 12 19.45 11.84 -23.23
C LYS A 12 20.54 12.89 -23.04
N ASN A 13 21.55 12.91 -23.92
CA ASN A 13 22.71 13.82 -23.87
C ASN A 13 23.52 13.77 -22.57
N GLY A 14 23.88 12.57 -22.11
CA GLY A 14 24.78 12.38 -20.94
C GLY A 14 24.24 12.84 -19.59
N LYS A 15 23.04 13.45 -19.54
CA LYS A 15 22.39 13.90 -18.32
C LYS A 15 21.21 12.98 -17.99
N LEU A 16 21.12 12.54 -16.73
CA LEU A 16 19.95 11.85 -16.21
C LEU A 16 18.72 12.74 -16.49
N ARG A 17 17.71 12.26 -17.23
CA ARG A 17 16.47 13.04 -17.39
C ARG A 17 15.90 13.33 -16.00
N LYS A 18 15.98 14.58 -15.54
CA LYS A 18 15.21 15.04 -14.38
C LYS A 18 13.75 14.87 -14.78
N SER A 19 13.10 13.80 -14.33
CA SER A 19 11.66 13.65 -14.52
C SER A 19 11.01 14.89 -13.91
N LYS A 20 10.32 15.72 -14.70
CA LYS A 20 9.45 16.77 -14.16
C LYS A 20 8.59 16.09 -13.10
N ARG A 21 8.83 16.34 -11.81
CA ARG A 21 8.04 15.78 -10.71
C ARG A 21 6.63 16.32 -10.92
N ARG A 22 5.78 15.58 -11.65
CA ARG A 22 4.35 15.87 -11.76
C ARG A 22 3.88 16.11 -10.33
N ARG A 23 3.37 17.32 -10.02
CA ARG A 23 2.84 17.65 -8.70
C ARG A 23 1.88 16.51 -8.34
N ARG A 24 2.18 15.77 -7.26
CA ARG A 24 1.36 14.63 -6.86
C ARG A 24 -0.05 15.18 -6.61
N ARG A 25 -1.03 14.72 -7.40
CA ARG A 25 -2.43 15.12 -7.22
C ARG A 25 -2.81 14.75 -5.78
N LYS A 26 -3.05 15.76 -4.94
CA LYS A 26 -3.50 15.54 -3.57
C LYS A 26 -4.91 14.96 -3.65
N LEU A 27 -5.14 13.88 -2.90
CA LEU A 27 -6.49 13.37 -2.72
C LEU A 27 -7.28 14.30 -1.83
N ASP A 28 -8.60 14.29 -2.01
CA ASP A 28 -9.53 14.95 -1.11
C ASP A 28 -9.33 14.44 0.33
N PRO A 29 -8.97 15.30 1.29
CA PRO A 29 -8.78 14.93 2.69
C PRO A 29 -10.04 14.37 3.35
N ALA A 30 -11.23 14.89 3.01
CA ALA A 30 -12.49 14.46 3.62
C ALA A 30 -12.80 13.02 3.21
N ARG A 31 -12.79 12.73 1.90
CA ARG A 31 -12.97 11.37 1.37
C ARG A 31 -11.93 10.39 1.89
N LEU A 32 -10.68 10.84 2.09
CA LEU A 32 -9.64 10.00 2.67
C LEU A 32 -9.92 9.64 4.13
N ARG A 33 -10.49 10.58 4.90
CA ARG A 33 -10.91 10.35 6.29
C ARG A 33 -12.07 9.35 6.35
N GLU A 34 -13.09 9.55 5.51
CA GLU A 34 -14.25 8.65 5.40
C GLU A 34 -13.84 7.23 5.02
N TRP A 35 -13.04 7.08 3.95
CA TRP A 35 -12.49 5.80 3.54
C TRP A 35 -11.71 5.12 4.67
N SER A 36 -10.87 5.89 5.38
CA SER A 36 -10.08 5.37 6.51
C SER A 36 -10.97 4.95 7.68
N LEU A 37 -12.09 5.62 7.92
CA LEU A 37 -13.09 5.20 8.91
C LEU A 37 -13.80 3.92 8.47
N ALA A 38 -14.25 3.83 7.22
CA ALA A 38 -14.93 2.65 6.68
C ALA A 38 -14.03 1.40 6.74
N VAL A 39 -12.77 1.50 6.32
CA VAL A 39 -11.79 0.39 6.41
C VAL A 39 -11.61 -0.07 7.87
N ARG A 40 -11.49 0.88 8.81
CA ARG A 40 -11.32 0.55 10.23
C ARG A 40 -12.58 -0.01 10.86
N GLY A 41 -13.75 0.49 10.49
CA GLY A 41 -15.04 -0.03 10.92
C GLY A 41 -15.23 -1.48 10.47
N ARG A 42 -15.02 -1.78 9.19
CA ARG A 42 -15.08 -3.14 8.63
C ARG A 42 -14.17 -4.11 9.40
N ASP A 43 -12.96 -3.67 9.72
CA ASP A 43 -11.97 -4.50 10.43
C ASP A 43 -12.13 -4.44 11.96
N MET A 44 -13.28 -3.96 12.46
CA MET A 44 -13.61 -3.84 13.89
C MET A 44 -12.56 -3.09 14.71
N TYR A 45 -11.87 -2.11 14.11
CA TYR A 45 -10.77 -1.36 14.72
C TYR A 45 -9.66 -2.27 15.27
N ARG A 46 -9.38 -3.39 14.60
CA ARG A 46 -8.28 -4.29 14.95
C ARG A 46 -7.28 -4.42 13.82
N CYS A 47 -6.02 -4.54 14.18
CA CYS A 47 -4.95 -4.82 13.24
C CYS A 47 -5.17 -6.22 12.65
N LYS A 48 -5.36 -6.33 11.33
CA LYS A 48 -5.57 -7.64 10.69
C LYS A 48 -4.32 -8.53 10.72
N ALA A 49 -3.14 -7.97 10.98
CA ALA A 49 -1.89 -8.74 11.08
C ALA A 49 -1.59 -9.29 12.49
N CYS A 50 -1.95 -8.57 13.55
CA CYS A 50 -1.58 -8.94 14.93
C CYS A 50 -2.71 -8.80 15.96
N ARG A 51 -3.91 -8.42 15.54
CA ARG A 51 -5.14 -8.26 16.35
C ARG A 51 -5.11 -7.17 17.43
N SER A 52 -4.04 -6.38 17.52
CA SER A 52 -3.98 -5.20 18.39
C SER A 52 -5.08 -4.19 18.06
N SER A 53 -5.62 -3.50 19.08
CA SER A 53 -6.54 -2.37 18.96
C SER A 53 -5.85 -1.01 19.14
N LYS A 54 -4.52 -0.98 19.33
CA LYS A 54 -3.77 0.26 19.61
C LYS A 54 -3.33 0.95 18.32
N LYS A 55 -3.59 2.25 18.20
CA LYS A 55 -3.11 3.14 17.12
C LYS A 55 -3.36 2.55 15.73
N ILE A 56 -4.64 2.34 15.41
CA ILE A 56 -5.11 1.66 14.20
C ILE A 56 -5.31 2.66 13.06
N HIS A 57 -4.75 2.32 11.90
CA HIS A 57 -4.77 3.12 10.70
C HIS A 57 -5.15 2.27 9.49
N ALA A 58 -5.85 2.86 8.53
CA ALA A 58 -6.09 2.25 7.23
C ALA A 58 -4.82 2.33 6.37
N HIS A 59 -4.33 1.18 5.94
CA HIS A 59 -3.25 1.03 4.98
C HIS A 59 -3.83 0.75 3.59
N HIS A 60 -3.28 1.39 2.55
CA HIS A 60 -3.67 1.07 1.19
C HIS A 60 -2.89 -0.14 0.69
N LEU A 61 -3.58 -1.23 0.29
CA LEU A 61 -2.93 -2.41 -0.29
C LEU A 61 -2.15 -2.06 -1.55
N VAL A 62 -2.71 -1.20 -2.41
CA VAL A 62 -2.03 -0.58 -3.54
C VAL A 62 -1.98 0.92 -3.34
N SER A 63 -0.76 1.46 -3.42
CA SER A 63 -0.51 2.88 -3.19
C SER A 63 -1.38 3.79 -4.05
N LYS A 64 -2.13 4.67 -3.38
CA LYS A 64 -2.94 5.73 -3.98
C LYS A 64 -2.17 6.70 -4.88
N TYR A 65 -0.84 6.76 -4.76
CA TYR A 65 0.00 7.57 -5.65
C TYR A 65 0.24 6.93 -7.01
N TYR A 66 0.28 5.59 -7.07
CA TYR A 66 0.51 4.85 -8.30
C TYR A 66 -0.80 4.50 -9.01
N VAL A 67 -1.87 4.23 -8.26
CA VAL A 67 -3.18 3.86 -8.81
C VAL A 67 -4.31 4.66 -8.16
N PRO A 68 -4.39 5.99 -8.39
CA PRO A 68 -5.28 6.90 -7.68
C PRO A 68 -6.77 6.60 -7.87
N ARG A 69 -7.16 6.01 -9.01
CA ARG A 69 -8.56 5.65 -9.29
C ARG A 69 -9.17 4.66 -8.29
N TYR A 70 -8.32 3.91 -7.57
CA TYR A 70 -8.76 2.94 -6.56
C TYR A 70 -8.44 3.37 -5.12
N ALA A 71 -8.07 4.64 -4.90
CA ALA A 71 -7.70 5.13 -3.58
C ALA A 71 -8.82 4.99 -2.55
N PHE A 72 -10.08 5.04 -3.00
CA PHE A 72 -11.26 4.99 -2.14
C PHE A 72 -12.04 3.66 -2.24
N LEU A 73 -11.52 2.65 -2.95
CA LEU A 73 -12.09 1.30 -2.88
C LEU A 73 -11.85 0.74 -1.47
N LEU A 74 -12.90 0.19 -0.85
CA LEU A 74 -12.82 -0.34 0.51
C LEU A 74 -11.89 -1.57 0.56
N GLU A 75 -11.92 -2.39 -0.49
CA GLU A 75 -11.08 -3.56 -0.72
C GLU A 75 -9.63 -3.18 -1.00
N ASN A 76 -9.33 -1.92 -1.32
CA ASN A 76 -7.95 -1.45 -1.39
C ASN A 76 -7.43 -1.00 -0.01
N GLY A 77 -8.19 -1.19 1.06
CA GLY A 77 -7.84 -0.81 2.42
C GLY A 77 -7.78 -1.99 3.37
N ILE A 78 -6.84 -1.94 4.31
CA ILE A 78 -6.76 -2.87 5.45
C ILE A 78 -6.29 -2.16 6.72
N SER A 79 -6.83 -2.54 7.86
CA SER A 79 -6.50 -1.96 9.16
C SER A 79 -5.24 -2.56 9.75
N LEU A 80 -4.28 -1.70 10.08
CA LEU A 80 -3.01 -2.06 10.72
C LEU A 80 -2.72 -1.14 11.91
N CYS A 81 -2.12 -1.69 12.96
CA CYS A 81 -1.55 -0.87 14.03
C CYS A 81 -0.27 -0.17 13.56
N LYS A 82 0.14 0.89 14.28
CA LYS A 82 1.35 1.66 13.96
C LYS A 82 2.60 0.78 13.74
N SER A 83 2.82 -0.27 14.54
CA SER A 83 3.99 -1.15 14.40
C SER A 83 3.93 -2.01 13.13
N CYS A 84 2.77 -2.60 12.82
CA CYS A 84 2.57 -3.37 11.59
C CYS A 84 2.54 -2.49 10.33
N HIS A 85 2.16 -1.21 10.47
CA HIS A 85 2.10 -0.27 9.36
C HIS A 85 3.48 0.34 9.06
N LEU A 86 4.09 1.00 10.04
CA LEU A 86 5.28 1.84 9.89
C LEU A 86 6.52 1.31 10.60
N GLY A 87 6.40 0.27 11.43
CA GLY A 87 7.55 -0.30 12.13
C GLY A 87 8.60 -0.84 11.16
N SER A 88 9.82 -1.03 11.64
CA SER A 88 10.96 -1.50 10.82
C SER A 88 10.64 -2.79 10.04
N LYS A 89 9.81 -3.66 10.62
CA LYS A 89 9.34 -4.92 10.01
C LYS A 89 7.88 -4.88 9.53
N GLY A 90 7.24 -3.71 9.55
CA GLY A 90 5.87 -3.46 9.08
C GLY A 90 5.80 -3.23 7.57
N VAL A 91 4.62 -2.93 7.01
CA VAL A 91 4.45 -2.85 5.54
C VAL A 91 5.34 -1.78 4.89
N HIS A 92 5.52 -0.62 5.52
CA HIS A 92 6.43 0.43 5.03
C HIS A 92 7.86 0.36 5.58
N GLY A 93 8.15 -0.66 6.39
CA GLY A 93 9.47 -0.85 6.99
C GLY A 93 10.53 -1.35 6.00
N LYS A 94 11.81 -1.18 6.37
CA LYS A 94 12.97 -1.65 5.57
C LYS A 94 13.48 -3.03 5.97
N GLY A 95 13.24 -3.46 7.22
CA GLY A 95 13.69 -4.75 7.73
C GLY A 95 12.79 -5.91 7.27
N THR A 96 13.29 -7.14 7.34
CA THR A 96 12.55 -8.34 6.92
C THR A 96 11.32 -8.59 7.83
N PRO A 97 10.11 -8.76 7.26
CA PRO A 97 8.93 -9.09 8.05
C PRO A 97 9.06 -10.46 8.69
N LYS A 98 8.71 -10.57 9.98
CA LYS A 98 8.57 -11.87 10.67
C LYS A 98 7.20 -12.51 10.42
N ASN A 99 6.18 -11.69 10.21
CA ASN A 99 4.81 -12.13 10.02
C ASN A 99 4.54 -12.39 8.52
N GLY A 100 4.08 -13.60 8.17
CA GLY A 100 3.76 -14.00 6.80
C GLY A 100 2.72 -13.08 6.13
N PHE A 101 1.72 -12.62 6.90
CA PHE A 101 0.73 -11.65 6.45
C PHE A 101 1.37 -10.33 6.02
N ILE A 102 2.32 -9.80 6.80
CA ILE A 102 3.02 -8.56 6.44
C ILE A 102 3.91 -8.76 5.21
N LYS A 103 4.53 -9.94 5.08
CA LYS A 103 5.31 -10.30 3.88
C LYS A 103 4.43 -10.26 2.63
N GLU A 104 3.23 -10.81 2.71
CA GLU A 104 2.24 -10.78 1.64
C GLU A 104 1.73 -9.37 1.32
N LEU A 105 1.35 -8.59 2.35
CA LEU A 105 0.95 -7.20 2.17
C LEU A 105 2.02 -6.36 1.46
N ARG A 106 3.30 -6.55 1.81
CA ARG A 106 4.41 -5.91 1.09
C ARG A 106 4.46 -6.33 -0.37
N ALA A 107 4.31 -7.63 -0.66
CA ALA A 107 4.33 -8.13 -2.03
C ALA A 107 3.22 -7.50 -2.88
N ILE A 108 2.00 -7.38 -2.34
CA ILE A 108 0.87 -6.71 -2.99
C ILE A 108 1.20 -5.23 -3.23
N TYR A 109 1.62 -4.52 -2.17
CA TYR A 109 1.97 -3.09 -2.23
C TYR A 109 3.02 -2.76 -3.30
N TYR A 110 4.08 -3.56 -3.39
CA TYR A 110 5.13 -3.37 -4.37
C TYR A 110 4.74 -3.82 -5.79
N SER A 111 3.85 -4.81 -5.92
CA SER A 111 3.35 -5.23 -7.23
C SER A 111 2.49 -4.15 -7.90
N ARG A 112 1.87 -3.26 -7.11
CA ARG A 112 0.92 -2.23 -7.57
C ARG A 112 -0.25 -2.78 -8.38
N SER A 113 -0.53 -4.08 -8.25
CA SER A 113 -1.61 -4.74 -8.97
C SER A 113 -2.88 -4.70 -8.14
N ILE A 114 -3.88 -3.93 -8.60
CA ILE A 114 -5.18 -3.89 -7.94
C ILE A 114 -5.83 -5.28 -7.94
N LYS A 115 -5.67 -6.07 -9.01
CA LYS A 115 -6.20 -7.43 -9.09
C LYS A 115 -5.69 -8.30 -7.94
N LYS A 116 -4.39 -8.20 -7.60
CA LYS A 116 -3.82 -8.92 -6.45
C LYS A 116 -4.40 -8.46 -5.12
N ALA A 117 -4.63 -7.15 -4.95
CA ALA A 117 -5.24 -6.61 -3.74
C ALA A 117 -6.70 -7.07 -3.57
N LEU A 118 -7.49 -7.05 -4.65
CA LEU A 118 -8.87 -7.51 -4.62
C LEU A 118 -8.97 -9.01 -4.33
N LEU A 119 -8.15 -9.83 -4.99
CA LEU A 119 -8.09 -11.27 -4.71
C LEU A 119 -7.70 -11.54 -3.24
N PHE A 120 -6.69 -10.85 -2.74
CA PHE A 120 -6.29 -10.97 -1.34
C PHE A 120 -7.40 -10.62 -0.36
N MET A 121 -8.22 -9.61 -0.67
CA MET A 121 -9.33 -9.21 0.21
C MET A 121 -10.56 -10.11 0.09
N ALA A 122 -10.79 -10.75 -1.06
CA ALA A 122 -11.90 -11.69 -1.23
C ALA A 122 -11.87 -12.81 -0.18
N ASP A 123 -10.68 -13.22 0.27
CA ASP A 123 -10.50 -14.29 1.26
C ASP A 123 -10.48 -13.79 2.73
N LYS A 124 -10.74 -12.50 2.97
CA LYS A 124 -10.47 -11.83 4.27
C LYS A 124 -11.60 -10.94 4.78
N VAL A 125 -12.66 -10.79 4.00
CA VAL A 125 -13.93 -10.18 4.37
C VAL A 125 -14.87 -11.27 4.85
#